data_AF-A0A955TEP8-F1
#
_entry.id   AF-A0A955TEP8-F1
#
_cell.length_a   1.000
_cell.length_b   1.000
_cell.length_c   1.000
_cell.angle_alpha   90.00
_cell.angle_beta   90.00
_cell.angle_gamma   90.00
#
_symmetry.space_group_name_H-M   'P 1'
#
loop_
_entity.id
_entity.type
_entity.pdbx_description
1 polymer ?
#
loop_
_entity_poly.entity_id
_entity_poly.type
_entity_poly.pdbx_seq_one_letter_code
_entity_poly.pdbx_strand_id
1 'polypeptide(L)' 'MTAVQTPRMFPPDIFSRFYLILDDNWASRCSLLEVLQQASEAGVKLVQYRNKTGSMKQAYDAALVLRKVATERGMTFIV' A
#
# COMPACT_ATOMS: atom_id res chain seq x y z
N MET A 1 6.35 32.23 -10.01
CA MET A 1 6.03 31.23 -11.04
C MET A 1 6.03 29.85 -10.37
N THR A 2 4.87 29.42 -9.88
CA THR A 2 4.69 28.08 -9.29
C THR A 2 4.54 27.08 -10.44
N ALA A 3 5.48 26.14 -10.55
CA ALA A 3 5.40 25.06 -11.52
C ALA A 3 4.18 24.19 -11.17
N VAL A 4 3.14 24.23 -12.01
CA VAL A 4 2.04 23.27 -11.97
C VAL A 4 2.64 21.93 -12.35
N GLN A 5 2.86 21.06 -11.36
CA GLN A 5 3.27 19.69 -11.61
C GLN A 5 2.11 18.98 -12.31
N THR A 6 2.25 18.78 -13.61
CA THR A 6 1.36 17.91 -14.37
C THR A 6 1.40 16.52 -13.73
N PRO A 7 0.27 15.92 -13.34
CA PRO A 7 0.27 14.58 -12.78
C PRO A 7 0.89 13.63 -13.80
N ARG A 8 1.97 12.94 -13.40
CA ARG A 8 2.59 11.92 -14.26
C ARG A 8 1.58 10.80 -14.45
N MET A 9 1.04 10.70 -15.65
CA MET A 9 0.16 9.61 -16.01
C MET A 9 1.03 8.40 -16.32
N PHE A 10 1.07 7.45 -15.38
CA PHE A 10 1.75 6.18 -15.58
C PHE A 10 0.83 5.22 -16.34
N PRO A 11 1.38 4.34 -17.22
CA PRO A 11 0.62 3.22 -17.76
C PRO A 11 -0.01 2.39 -16.63
N PRO A 12 -1.25 1.91 -16.78
CA PRO A 12 -2.02 1.28 -15.71
C PRO A 12 -1.40 0.00 -15.14
N ASP A 13 -0.39 -0.56 -15.79
CA ASP A 13 0.28 -1.82 -15.45
C ASP A 13 1.80 -1.67 -15.20
N ILE A 14 2.34 -0.44 -15.22
CA ILE A 14 3.79 -0.21 -15.10
C ILE A 14 4.37 -0.78 -13.79
N PHE A 15 3.54 -0.84 -12.73
CA PHE A 15 3.93 -1.38 -11.43
C PHE A 15 3.41 -2.80 -11.16
N SER A 16 2.87 -3.50 -12.15
CA SER A 16 2.34 -4.87 -12.00
C SER A 16 3.38 -5.89 -11.49
N ARG A 17 4.67 -5.61 -11.71
CA ARG A 17 5.80 -6.43 -11.25
C ARG A 17 6.43 -5.95 -9.94
N PHE A 18 5.92 -4.88 -9.34
CA PHE A 18 6.46 -4.34 -8.11
C PHE A 18 5.88 -5.08 -6.91
N TYR A 19 6.76 -5.34 -5.95
CA TYR A 19 6.41 -5.87 -4.64
C TYR A 19 6.48 -4.75 -3.61
N LEU A 20 5.33 -4.33 -3.10
CA LEU A 20 5.22 -3.28 -2.10
C LEU A 20 5.32 -3.87 -0.69
N ILE A 21 6.13 -3.27 0.17
CA ILE A 21 6.16 -3.59 1.60
C ILE A 21 5.64 -2.37 2.37
N LEU A 22 4.52 -2.56 3.06
CA LEU A 22 3.95 -1.60 4.00
C LEU A 22 4.51 -1.89 5.38
N ASP A 23 5.22 -0.94 5.97
CA ASP A 23 5.87 -1.09 7.26
C ASP A 23 5.24 -0.14 8.29
N ASP A 24 4.81 -0.70 9.41
CA ASP A 24 4.12 0.04 10.49
C ASP A 24 4.94 1.22 11.04
N ASN A 25 6.27 1.18 10.92
CA ASN A 25 7.14 2.31 11.30
C ASN A 25 6.88 3.58 10.48
N TRP A 26 6.27 3.45 9.29
CA TRP A 26 5.90 4.57 8.43
C TRP A 26 4.53 5.15 8.73
N ALA A 27 3.72 4.52 9.60
CA ALA A 27 2.38 5.00 9.95
C ALA A 27 2.38 6.42 10.54
N SER A 28 3.51 6.87 11.11
CA SER A 28 3.70 8.25 11.60
C SER A 28 3.92 9.29 10.49
N ARG A 29 4.25 8.86 9.28
CA ARG A 29 4.59 9.71 8.13
C ARG A 29 3.56 9.63 7.00
N CYS A 30 2.88 8.49 6.87
CA CYS A 30 1.84 8.28 5.88
C CYS A 30 0.78 7.30 6.37
N SER A 31 -0.43 7.43 5.82
CA SER A 31 -1.46 6.41 5.99
C SER A 31 -1.11 5.19 5.13
N LEU A 32 -0.87 4.04 5.75
CA LEU A 32 -0.62 2.79 5.03
C LEU A 32 -1.79 2.42 4.11
N LEU A 33 -3.01 2.79 4.49
CA LEU A 33 -4.20 2.57 3.69
C LEU A 33 -4.20 3.43 2.42
N GLU A 34 -3.86 4.72 2.52
CA GLU A 34 -3.77 5.61 1.36
C GLU A 34 -2.65 5.18 0.41
N VAL A 35 -1.50 4.76 0.96
CA VAL A 35 -0.39 4.23 0.16
C VAL A 35 -0.83 2.97 -0.59
N LEU A 36 -1.55 2.05 0.06
CA LEU A 36 -2.09 0.86 -0.59
C LEU A 36 -3.04 1.21 -1.74
N GLN A 37 -3.93 2.19 -1.53
CA GLN A 37 -4.87 2.66 -2.55
C GLN A 37 -4.13 3.25 -3.76
N GLN A 38 -3.20 4.17 -3.52
CA GLN A 38 -2.40 4.79 -4.59
C GLN A 38 -1.56 3.75 -5.35
N ALA A 39 -0.97 2.80 -4.63
CA ALA A 39 -0.20 1.72 -5.25
C ALA A 39 -1.07 0.84 -6.16
N SER A 40 -2.29 0.52 -5.73
CA SER A 40 -3.23 -0.24 -6.55
C SER A 40 -3.66 0.51 -7.81
N GLU A 41 -3.86 1.82 -7.72
CA GLU A 41 -4.21 2.69 -8.85
C GLU A 41 -3.06 2.81 -9.85
N ALA A 42 -1.83 2.70 -9.36
CA ALA A 42 -0.63 2.63 -10.17
C ALA A 42 -0.37 1.21 -10.76
N GLY A 43 -1.18 0.21 -10.39
CA GLY A 43 -1.13 -1.13 -10.96
C GLY A 43 -0.35 -2.16 -10.16
N VAL A 44 0.08 -1.86 -8.92
CA VAL A 44 0.74 -2.84 -8.03
C VAL A 44 -0.20 -4.01 -7.76
N LYS A 45 0.31 -5.24 -7.84
CA LYS A 45 -0.47 -6.47 -7.62
C LYS A 45 -0.05 -7.29 -6.41
N LEU A 46 1.14 -7.05 -5.86
CA LEU A 46 1.66 -7.79 -4.71
C LEU A 46 2.07 -6.83 -3.60
N VAL A 47 1.50 -7.03 -2.41
CA VAL A 47 1.79 -6.22 -1.23
C VAL A 47 2.00 -7.10 -0.01
N GLN A 48 2.95 -6.72 0.85
CA GLN A 48 3.16 -7.30 2.17
C GLN A 48 2.97 -6.25 3.25
N TYR A 49 2.26 -6.60 4.31
CA TYR A 49 2.26 -5.84 5.55
C TYR A 49 3.33 -6.38 6.50
N ARG A 50 4.17 -5.51 7.02
CA ARG A 50 5.26 -5.84 7.94
C ARG A 50 5.10 -5.05 9.23
N ASN A 51 4.91 -5.76 10.32
CA ASN A 51 4.92 -5.19 11.67
C ASN A 51 6.00 -5.87 12.51
N LYS A 52 6.97 -5.10 13.02
CA LYS A 52 8.05 -5.59 13.90
C LYS A 52 7.98 -5.05 15.33
N THR A 53 7.08 -4.11 15.59
CA THR A 53 7.11 -3.28 16.81
C THR A 53 5.80 -3.36 17.59
N GLY A 54 4.68 -3.64 16.93
CA GLY A 54 3.37 -3.83 17.54
C GLY A 54 3.19 -5.21 18.14
N SER A 55 2.21 -5.31 19.04
CA SER A 55 1.72 -6.61 19.53
C SER A 55 1.06 -7.41 18.41
N MET A 56 0.97 -8.74 18.57
CA MET A 56 0.29 -9.60 17.60
C MET A 56 -1.18 -9.18 17.36
N LYS A 57 -1.88 -8.70 18.38
CA LYS A 57 -3.26 -8.21 18.25
C LYS A 57 -3.32 -6.97 17.35
N GLN A 58 -2.47 -5.98 17.62
CA GLN A 58 -2.42 -4.76 16.83
C GLN A 58 -2.02 -5.04 15.38
N ALA A 59 -1.03 -5.91 15.17
CA ALA A 59 -0.62 -6.35 13.84
C ALA A 59 -1.75 -7.07 13.11
N TYR A 60 -2.49 -7.94 13.79
CA TYR A 60 -3.63 -8.65 13.22
C TYR A 60 -4.77 -7.70 12.83
N ASP A 61 -5.16 -6.80 13.73
CA ASP A 61 -6.24 -5.84 13.50
C ASP A 61 -5.91 -4.92 12.30
N ALA A 62 -4.67 -4.43 12.22
CA ALA A 62 -4.21 -3.63 11.08
C ALA A 62 -4.16 -4.45 9.78
N ALA A 63 -3.60 -5.66 9.82
CA ALA A 63 -3.51 -6.54 8.67
C ALA A 63 -4.88 -6.91 8.11
N LEU A 64 -5.88 -7.10 8.98
CA LEU A 64 -7.25 -7.43 8.57
C LEU A 64 -7.86 -6.30 7.71
N VAL A 65 -7.70 -5.04 8.14
CA VAL A 65 -8.19 -3.87 7.41
C VAL A 65 -7.47 -3.73 6.06
N LEU A 66 -6.15 -3.84 6.05
CA LEU A 66 -5.35 -3.72 4.82
C LEU A 66 -5.65 -4.85 3.83
N ARG A 67 -5.81 -6.08 4.33
CA ARG A 67 -6.15 -7.25 3.50
C ARG A 67 -7.50 -7.07 2.81
N LYS A 68 -8.51 -6.54 3.50
CA LYS A 68 -9.82 -6.27 2.92
C LYS A 68 -9.70 -5.35 1.70
N VAL A 69 -9.02 -4.23 1.86
CA VAL A 69 -8.83 -3.23 0.78
C VAL A 69 -7.97 -3.77 -0.36
N ALA A 70 -6.91 -4.52 -0.05
CA ALA A 70 -6.08 -5.17 -1.07
C ALA A 70 -6.91 -6.17 -1.91
N THR A 71 -7.80 -6.93 -1.25
CA THR A 71 -8.65 -7.93 -1.92
C THR A 71 -9.68 -7.26 -2.83
N GLU A 72 -10.36 -6.21 -2.34
CA GLU A 72 -11.30 -5.40 -3.14
C GLU A 72 -10.66 -4.79 -4.40
N ARG A 73 -9.35 -4.56 -4.36
CA ARG A 73 -8.56 -3.97 -5.45
C ARG A 73 -7.81 -5.01 -6.30
N GLY A 74 -8.04 -6.30 -6.07
CA GLY A 74 -7.43 -7.38 -6.86
C GLY A 74 -5.92 -7.52 -6.65
N MET A 75 -5.43 -7.22 -5.45
CA MET A 75 -4.03 -7.39 -5.04
C MET A 75 -3.86 -8.65 -4.19
N THR A 76 -2.73 -9.33 -4.33
CA THR A 76 -2.28 -10.36 -3.41
C THR A 76 -1.66 -9.71 -2.17
N PHE A 77 -2.14 -10.11 -0.99
CA PHE A 77 -1.72 -9.57 0.30
C PHE A 77 -1.00 -10.64 1.14
N ILE A 78 0.21 -10.31 1.60
CA ILE A 78 1.08 -11.15 2.45
C ILE A 78 1.23 -10.47 3.82
N VAL A 79 1.37 -11.27 4.88
CA VAL A 79 1.73 -10.82 6.23
C VAL A 79 3.12 -11.34 6.56
#